data_AF-A0A929NKA1-F1
#
_entry.id   AF-A0A929NKA1-F1
#
_cell.length_a   1.000
_cell.length_b   1.000
_cell.length_c   1.000
_cell.angle_alpha   90.00
_cell.angle_beta   90.00
_cell.angle_gamma   90.00
#
_symmetry.space_group_name_H-M   'P 1'
#
loop_
_entity.id
_entity.type
_entity.pdbx_description
1 polymer ?
#
loop_
_entity_poly.entity_id
_entity_poly.type
_entity_poly.pdbx_seq_one_letter_code
_entity_poly.pdbx_strand_id
1 'polypeptide(L)'
;MDSLSSIEHPASGFYIKIKEVFVLRYLNLTSLSEAVEELKKVGVDPYGIEAMAPKMMNVNILIEGVECKVANIIKQEMLSIGGDAAVARGSVGCSIDKTDAIIIGTIKQIRRFSDKISSQPFGLSRIGSDIRKLFDNMSRSSFTLRTPEREIILGNHTLIMGIINVTPDSFSDGGLFSNASEAVEYGVKMVEEGADILDVGGESSRPGSGTISPEEELERV
;
A
#
# COMPACT_ATOMS: atom_id res chain seq x y z
N MET A 1 0.97 -38.16 -37.59
CA MET A 1 1.80 -38.12 -36.37
C MET A 1 2.86 -37.07 -36.64
N ASP A 2 2.65 -35.86 -36.13
CA ASP A 2 3.75 -34.96 -35.77
C ASP A 2 3.23 -34.06 -34.66
N SER A 3 4.08 -33.94 -33.66
CA SER A 3 3.79 -33.64 -32.27
C SER A 3 3.29 -32.22 -32.04
N LEU A 4 2.10 -32.11 -31.46
CA LEU A 4 1.67 -30.97 -30.66
C LEU A 4 2.66 -30.82 -29.49
N SER A 5 3.68 -29.96 -29.63
CA SER A 5 4.44 -29.49 -28.49
C SER A 5 3.56 -28.47 -27.75
N SER A 6 2.79 -28.96 -26.80
CA SER A 6 2.08 -28.20 -25.79
C SER A 6 3.10 -27.45 -24.93
N ILE A 7 3.36 -26.20 -25.29
CA ILE A 7 4.04 -25.25 -24.41
C ILE A 7 2.98 -24.76 -23.43
N GLU A 8 3.06 -25.24 -22.19
CA GLU A 8 2.29 -24.72 -21.07
C GLU A 8 2.49 -23.20 -20.98
N HIS A 9 1.43 -22.44 -21.26
CA HIS A 9 1.40 -21.00 -21.02
C HIS A 9 1.00 -20.74 -19.57
N PRO A 10 1.88 -20.16 -18.73
CA PRO A 10 1.47 -19.77 -17.39
C PRO A 10 0.48 -18.60 -17.45
N ALA A 11 -0.38 -18.57 -16.43
CA ALA A 11 -1.59 -17.79 -16.29
C ALA A 11 -1.47 -16.27 -16.59
N SER A 12 -2.59 -15.73 -17.08
CA SER A 12 -2.96 -14.30 -17.15
C SER A 12 -1.97 -13.34 -17.86
N GLY A 13 -2.16 -13.12 -19.16
CA GLY A 13 -1.56 -11.99 -19.88
C GLY A 13 -2.35 -11.64 -21.14
N PHE A 14 -2.38 -10.37 -21.51
CA PHE A 14 -2.97 -9.91 -22.77
C PHE A 14 -1.92 -10.02 -23.88
N TYR A 15 -2.20 -10.81 -24.92
CA TYR A 15 -1.27 -11.09 -26.03
C TYR A 15 -1.87 -10.71 -27.38
N ILE A 16 -1.01 -10.23 -28.29
CA ILE A 16 -1.34 -10.08 -29.70
C ILE A 16 -0.30 -10.85 -30.52
N LYS A 17 -0.75 -11.82 -31.31
CA LYS A 17 0.09 -12.56 -32.27
C LYS A 17 -0.03 -11.90 -33.64
N ILE A 18 1.03 -11.20 -34.07
CA ILE A 18 1.08 -10.60 -35.40
C ILE A 18 1.74 -11.64 -36.32
N LYS A 19 0.99 -12.14 -37.31
CA LYS A 19 1.35 -13.14 -38.34
C LYS A 19 2.83 -13.57 -38.29
N GLU A 20 3.09 -14.71 -37.67
CA GLU A 20 4.36 -15.50 -37.69
C GLU A 20 5.72 -14.79 -37.50
N VAL A 21 5.78 -13.57 -36.95
CA VAL A 21 7.10 -12.93 -36.70
C VAL A 21 7.35 -12.62 -35.23
N PHE A 22 6.40 -12.02 -34.51
CA PHE A 22 6.60 -11.66 -33.10
C PHE A 22 5.32 -11.77 -32.26
N VAL A 23 5.50 -12.01 -30.95
CA VAL A 23 4.43 -12.03 -29.95
C VAL A 23 4.56 -10.77 -29.09
N LEU A 24 3.50 -9.97 -28.99
CA LEU A 24 3.43 -8.84 -28.08
C LEU A 24 2.82 -9.29 -26.75
N ARG A 25 3.49 -9.00 -25.64
CA ARG A 25 3.02 -9.27 -24.27
C ARG A 25 2.98 -7.96 -23.49
N TYR A 26 1.83 -7.65 -22.90
CA TYR A 26 1.74 -6.58 -21.90
C TYR A 26 2.44 -7.02 -20.59
N LEU A 27 3.35 -6.20 -20.08
CA LEU A 27 4.01 -6.43 -18.79
C LEU A 27 3.29 -5.61 -17.71
N ASN A 28 2.54 -6.30 -16.85
CA ASN A 28 1.91 -5.68 -15.68
C ASN A 28 2.83 -5.77 -14.46
N LEU A 29 3.74 -4.82 -14.34
CA LEU A 29 4.73 -4.82 -13.27
C LEU A 29 4.14 -4.22 -11.99
N THR A 30 4.23 -4.96 -10.88
CA THR A 30 3.73 -4.52 -9.57
C THR A 30 4.85 -4.10 -8.62
N SER A 31 6.10 -4.46 -8.94
CA SER A 31 7.27 -4.13 -8.12
C SER A 31 8.50 -3.78 -8.94
N LEU A 32 9.45 -3.07 -8.31
CA LEU A 32 10.75 -2.78 -8.92
C LEU A 32 11.56 -4.07 -9.17
N SER A 33 11.41 -5.07 -8.31
CA SER A 33 12.07 -6.38 -8.46
C SER A 33 11.63 -7.10 -9.73
N GLU A 34 10.32 -7.12 -10.00
CA GLU A 34 9.78 -7.68 -11.25
C GLU A 34 10.31 -6.94 -12.49
N ALA A 35 10.38 -5.60 -12.44
CA ALA A 35 10.95 -4.81 -13.53
C ALA A 35 12.42 -5.19 -13.82
N VAL A 36 13.21 -5.35 -12.76
CA VAL A 36 14.62 -5.79 -12.85
C VAL A 36 14.71 -7.20 -13.45
N GLU A 37 13.85 -8.14 -13.03
CA GLU A 37 13.84 -9.50 -13.56
C GLU A 37 13.48 -9.54 -15.04
N GLU A 38 12.48 -8.79 -15.48
CA GLU A 38 12.12 -8.71 -16.91
C GLU A 38 13.26 -8.12 -17.75
N LEU A 39 13.95 -7.08 -17.26
CA LEU A 39 15.13 -6.53 -17.95
C LEU A 39 16.29 -7.54 -18.03
N LYS A 40 16.51 -8.33 -16.97
CA LYS A 40 17.50 -9.42 -16.96
C LYS A 40 17.16 -10.51 -17.98
N LYS A 41 15.88 -10.89 -18.11
CA LYS A 41 15.42 -11.88 -19.10
C LYS A 41 15.70 -11.42 -20.53
N VAL A 42 15.65 -10.11 -20.79
CA VAL A 42 16.00 -9.51 -22.09
C VAL A 42 17.51 -9.48 -22.32
N GLY A 43 18.33 -9.57 -21.27
CA GLY A 43 19.79 -9.51 -21.35
C GLY A 43 20.36 -8.09 -21.31
N VAL A 44 19.64 -7.14 -20.69
CA VAL A 44 20.13 -5.77 -20.48
C VAL A 44 21.33 -5.78 -19.51
N ASP A 45 22.32 -4.94 -19.77
CA ASP A 45 23.49 -4.83 -18.89
C ASP A 45 23.14 -4.28 -17.49
N PRO A 46 23.93 -4.56 -16.44
CA PRO A 46 23.61 -4.12 -15.07
C PRO A 46 23.43 -2.61 -14.89
N TYR A 47 24.21 -1.78 -15.58
CA TYR A 47 24.08 -0.33 -15.52
C TYR A 47 22.80 0.15 -16.21
N GLY A 48 22.48 -0.45 -17.36
CA GLY A 48 21.22 -0.27 -18.07
C GLY A 48 20.01 -0.63 -17.19
N ILE A 49 20.08 -1.76 -16.48
CA ILE A 49 19.02 -2.21 -15.56
C ILE A 49 18.77 -1.15 -14.47
N GLU A 50 19.83 -0.69 -13.79
CA GLU A 50 19.73 0.33 -12.74
C GLU A 50 19.09 1.64 -13.28
N ALA A 51 19.46 2.04 -14.50
CA ALA A 51 18.97 3.26 -15.10
C ALA A 51 17.51 3.16 -15.62
N MET A 52 17.07 1.96 -16.02
CA MET A 52 15.79 1.68 -16.69
C MET A 52 14.70 1.18 -15.75
N ALA A 53 15.00 0.32 -14.77
CA ALA A 53 13.98 -0.28 -13.91
C ALA A 53 13.09 0.77 -13.20
N PRO A 54 13.62 1.89 -12.67
CA PRO A 54 12.77 2.93 -12.06
C PRO A 54 11.89 3.70 -13.05
N LYS A 55 12.11 3.56 -14.38
CA LYS A 55 11.26 4.16 -15.42
C LYS A 55 10.09 3.24 -15.81
N MET A 56 10.14 1.96 -15.46
CA MET A 56 9.11 0.98 -15.81
C MET A 56 7.92 0.99 -14.84
N MET A 57 8.07 1.67 -13.70
CA MET A 57 7.05 1.78 -12.66
C MET A 57 6.46 3.19 -12.63
N ASN A 58 5.16 3.30 -12.89
CA ASN A 58 4.39 4.54 -12.72
C ASN A 58 3.78 4.63 -11.32
N VAL A 59 3.72 5.86 -10.79
CA VAL A 59 3.13 6.17 -9.49
C VAL A 59 2.25 7.41 -9.63
N ASN A 60 1.12 7.38 -8.93
CA ASN A 60 0.21 8.52 -8.81
C ASN A 60 0.12 8.92 -7.34
N ILE A 61 0.40 10.20 -7.03
CA ILE A 61 0.40 10.71 -5.65
C ILE A 61 -0.61 11.85 -5.55
N LEU A 62 -1.62 11.68 -4.71
CA LEU A 62 -2.55 12.75 -4.35
C LEU A 62 -1.93 13.60 -3.23
N ILE A 63 -1.96 14.91 -3.39
CA ILE A 63 -1.64 15.88 -2.35
C ILE A 63 -2.86 16.76 -2.14
N GLU A 64 -3.44 16.69 -0.95
CA GLU A 64 -4.68 17.38 -0.64
C GLU A 64 -4.44 18.80 -0.12
N GLY A 65 -5.34 19.72 -0.48
CA GLY A 65 -5.42 21.05 0.14
C GLY A 65 -4.18 21.93 -0.05
N VAL A 66 -3.44 21.78 -1.14
CA VAL A 66 -2.27 22.62 -1.43
C VAL A 66 -2.72 24.02 -1.84
N GLU A 67 -1.94 25.04 -1.44
CA GLU A 67 -2.16 26.39 -1.94
C GLU A 67 -2.02 26.43 -3.46
N CYS A 68 -2.86 27.23 -4.11
CA CYS A 68 -2.90 27.32 -5.56
C CYS A 68 -1.51 27.62 -6.20
N LYS A 69 -0.74 28.54 -5.61
CA LYS A 69 0.62 28.86 -6.09
C LYS A 69 1.54 27.65 -6.03
N VAL A 70 1.41 26.81 -5.00
CA VAL A 70 2.18 25.58 -4.82
C VAL A 70 1.74 24.54 -5.84
N ALA A 71 0.43 24.37 -6.08
CA ALA A 71 -0.09 23.48 -7.11
C ALA A 71 0.47 23.81 -8.51
N ASN A 72 0.53 25.10 -8.86
CA ASN A 72 1.12 25.54 -10.11
C ASN A 72 2.63 25.26 -10.17
N ILE A 73 3.38 25.45 -9.08
CA ILE A 73 4.80 25.08 -9.03
C ILE A 73 4.95 23.57 -9.26
N ILE A 74 4.18 22.73 -8.54
CA ILE A 74 4.20 21.26 -8.71
C ILE A 74 3.96 20.90 -10.18
N LYS A 75 2.94 21.47 -10.82
CA LYS A 75 2.63 21.26 -12.24
C LYS A 75 3.81 21.60 -13.14
N GLN A 76 4.39 22.79 -13.00
CA GLN A 76 5.50 23.23 -13.85
C GLN A 76 6.76 22.39 -13.64
N GLU A 77 7.07 22.06 -12.38
CA GLU A 77 8.23 21.26 -12.04
C GLU A 77 8.12 19.82 -12.56
N MET A 78 6.94 19.20 -12.44
CA MET A 78 6.66 17.88 -13.00
C MET A 78 6.77 17.85 -14.53
N LEU A 79 6.21 18.85 -15.22
CA LEU A 79 6.36 18.98 -16.67
C LEU A 79 7.83 19.13 -17.07
N SER A 80 8.64 19.87 -16.30
CA SER A 80 10.06 20.09 -16.59
C SER A 80 10.91 18.81 -16.56
N ILE A 81 10.45 17.76 -15.87
CA ILE A 81 11.13 16.46 -15.77
C ILE A 81 10.43 15.36 -16.60
N GLY A 82 9.45 15.73 -17.41
CA GLY A 82 8.69 14.85 -18.31
C GLY A 82 7.61 14.01 -17.63
N GLY A 83 7.23 14.33 -16.39
CA GLY A 83 6.03 13.80 -15.77
C GLY A 83 4.86 14.77 -15.92
N ASP A 84 3.80 14.57 -15.15
CA ASP A 84 2.63 15.44 -15.18
C ASP A 84 2.07 15.68 -13.77
N ALA A 85 1.21 16.69 -13.63
CA ALA A 85 0.35 16.85 -12.48
C ALA A 85 -1.06 17.27 -12.90
N ALA A 86 -2.10 16.71 -12.31
CA ALA A 86 -3.46 17.22 -12.46
C ALA A 86 -3.73 18.22 -11.32
N VAL A 87 -4.28 19.38 -11.67
CA VAL A 87 -4.68 20.45 -10.73
C VAL A 87 -6.03 21.01 -11.17
N ALA A 88 -6.80 21.58 -10.24
CA ALA A 88 -8.11 22.15 -10.58
C ALA A 88 -7.97 23.33 -11.55
N ARG A 89 -8.95 23.52 -12.45
CA ARG A 89 -8.93 24.61 -13.46
C ARG A 89 -8.76 26.00 -12.84
N GLY A 90 -9.37 26.26 -11.69
CA GLY A 90 -9.27 27.53 -10.97
C GLY A 90 -7.86 27.86 -10.47
N SER A 91 -6.96 26.88 -10.42
CA SER A 91 -5.59 27.10 -9.96
C SER A 91 -4.74 27.91 -10.95
N VAL A 92 -4.98 27.78 -12.25
CA VAL A 92 -4.16 28.44 -13.27
C VAL A 92 -4.20 29.96 -13.14
N GLY A 93 -5.37 30.52 -12.82
CA GLY A 93 -5.57 31.95 -12.58
C GLY A 93 -5.55 32.35 -11.10
N CYS A 94 -5.22 31.43 -10.19
CA CYS A 94 -5.37 31.63 -8.74
C CYS A 94 -6.76 32.15 -8.33
N SER A 95 -7.82 31.68 -9.00
CA SER A 95 -9.21 32.04 -8.68
C SER A 95 -9.79 31.24 -7.51
N ILE A 96 -9.00 30.31 -6.97
CA ILE A 96 -9.28 29.51 -5.77
C ILE A 96 -8.04 29.55 -4.87
N ASP A 97 -8.25 29.51 -3.55
CA ASP A 97 -7.15 29.60 -2.59
C ASP A 97 -6.35 28.29 -2.49
N LYS A 98 -7.08 27.16 -2.52
CA LYS A 98 -6.53 25.81 -2.37
C LYS A 98 -7.13 24.85 -3.38
N THR A 99 -6.38 23.81 -3.70
CA THR A 99 -6.77 22.71 -4.59
C THR A 99 -6.04 21.44 -4.17
N ASP A 100 -6.58 20.29 -4.56
CA ASP A 100 -5.79 19.07 -4.58
C ASP A 100 -4.92 19.02 -5.84
N ALA A 101 -3.85 18.24 -5.78
CA ALA A 101 -2.97 17.99 -6.91
C ALA A 101 -2.65 16.49 -7.00
N ILE A 102 -2.80 15.90 -8.19
CA ILE A 102 -2.36 14.53 -8.45
C ILE A 102 -1.07 14.58 -9.24
N ILE A 103 0.03 14.13 -8.66
CA ILE A 103 1.31 13.98 -9.36
C ILE A 103 1.31 12.63 -10.10
N ILE A 104 1.71 12.64 -11.37
CA ILE A 104 1.71 11.48 -12.26
C ILE A 104 3.12 11.33 -12.84
N GLY A 105 3.74 10.17 -12.66
CA GLY A 105 5.01 9.88 -13.33
C GLY A 105 5.71 8.62 -12.83
N THR A 106 6.84 8.32 -13.46
CA THR A 106 7.67 7.18 -13.09
C THR A 106 8.38 7.40 -11.76
N ILE A 107 8.76 6.32 -11.05
CA ILE A 107 9.56 6.41 -9.81
C ILE A 107 10.80 7.31 -10.02
N LYS A 108 11.48 7.19 -11.17
CA LYS A 108 12.62 8.04 -11.51
C LYS A 108 12.29 9.53 -11.54
N GLN A 109 11.14 9.89 -12.12
CA GLN A 109 10.70 11.27 -12.22
C GLN A 109 10.31 11.82 -10.84
N ILE A 110 9.51 11.08 -10.08
CA ILE A 110 9.07 11.54 -8.75
C ILE A 110 10.25 11.71 -7.79
N ARG A 111 11.27 10.85 -7.85
CA ARG A 111 12.52 11.04 -7.07
C ARG A 111 13.22 12.35 -7.45
N ARG A 112 13.42 12.59 -8.75
CA ARG A 112 14.01 13.85 -9.24
C ARG A 112 13.19 15.08 -8.85
N PHE A 113 11.87 14.97 -8.90
CA PHE A 113 10.96 16.01 -8.43
C PHE A 113 11.19 16.31 -6.95
N SER A 114 11.15 15.28 -6.09
CA SER A 114 11.38 15.40 -4.65
C SER A 114 12.71 16.09 -4.33
N ASP A 115 13.80 15.72 -5.01
CA ASP A 115 15.11 16.34 -4.83
C ASP A 115 15.10 17.82 -5.23
N LYS A 116 14.45 18.15 -6.36
CA LYS A 116 14.36 19.51 -6.88
C LYS A 116 13.55 20.44 -5.97
N ILE A 117 12.38 19.98 -5.49
CA ILE A 117 11.52 20.79 -4.61
C ILE A 117 12.06 20.89 -3.18
N SER A 118 12.91 19.96 -2.76
CA SER A 118 13.53 19.99 -1.43
C SER A 118 14.37 21.23 -1.19
N SER A 119 14.86 21.86 -2.26
CA SER A 119 15.69 23.07 -2.22
C SER A 119 14.89 24.37 -2.38
N GLN A 120 13.57 24.31 -2.56
CA GLN A 120 12.73 25.48 -2.83
C GLN A 120 12.02 26.04 -1.58
N PRO A 121 11.72 27.36 -1.54
CA PRO A 121 10.99 28.01 -0.44
C PRO A 121 9.49 27.61 -0.38
N PHE A 122 8.74 28.19 0.56
CA PHE A 122 7.26 28.04 0.68
C PHE A 122 6.73 26.66 1.12
N GLY A 123 7.48 25.91 1.94
CA GLY A 123 7.03 24.62 2.49
C GLY A 123 7.12 23.44 1.53
N LEU A 124 7.65 23.66 0.32
CA LEU A 124 7.95 22.60 -0.67
C LEU A 124 8.99 21.58 -0.16
N SER A 125 9.89 22.01 0.74
CA SER A 125 10.85 21.12 1.39
C SER A 125 10.18 20.00 2.18
N ARG A 126 9.02 20.28 2.80
CA ARG A 126 8.22 19.27 3.50
C ARG A 126 7.62 18.27 2.53
N ILE A 127 7.04 18.74 1.41
CA ILE A 127 6.50 17.86 0.36
C ILE A 127 7.59 16.93 -0.18
N GLY A 128 8.79 17.45 -0.46
CA GLY A 128 9.92 16.63 -0.90
C GLY A 128 10.28 15.54 0.12
N SER A 129 10.36 15.89 1.40
CA SER A 129 10.63 14.95 2.49
C SER A 129 9.54 13.89 2.63
N ASP A 130 8.26 14.29 2.56
CA ASP A 130 7.13 13.38 2.72
C ASP A 130 7.00 12.43 1.51
N ILE A 131 7.35 12.87 0.30
CA ILE A 131 7.47 11.97 -0.88
C ILE A 131 8.57 10.92 -0.67
N ARG A 132 9.73 11.29 -0.10
CA ARG A 132 10.78 10.31 0.20
C ARG A 132 10.29 9.27 1.20
N LYS A 133 9.67 9.71 2.31
CA LYS A 133 9.08 8.80 3.30
C LYS A 133 8.00 7.90 2.70
N LEU A 134 7.19 8.42 1.77
CA LEU A 134 6.18 7.64 1.07
C LEU A 134 6.84 6.49 0.30
N PHE A 135 7.91 6.76 -0.45
CA PHE A 135 8.64 5.71 -1.15
C PHE A 135 9.30 4.71 -0.21
N ASP A 136 9.90 5.19 0.89
CA ASP A 136 10.46 4.30 1.91
C ASP A 136 9.37 3.36 2.43
N ASN A 137 8.21 3.90 2.81
CA ASN A 137 7.05 3.12 3.27
C ASN A 137 6.52 2.14 2.23
N MET A 138 6.40 2.54 0.96
CA MET A 138 5.97 1.67 -0.13
C MET A 138 6.95 0.51 -0.38
N SER A 139 8.24 0.72 -0.11
CA SER A 139 9.26 -0.31 -0.26
C SER A 139 9.37 -1.26 0.94
N ARG A 140 8.65 -1.01 2.04
CA ARG A 140 8.70 -1.86 3.23
C ARG A 140 7.96 -3.16 2.94
N SER A 141 8.72 -4.25 2.89
CA SER A 141 8.19 -5.61 2.89
C SER A 141 7.84 -6.12 4.28
N SER A 142 8.27 -5.42 5.33
CA SER A 142 8.01 -5.82 6.70
C SER A 142 7.79 -4.62 7.63
N PHE A 143 6.89 -4.79 8.59
CA PHE A 143 6.63 -3.82 9.65
C PHE A 143 6.68 -4.49 11.01
N THR A 144 7.39 -3.89 11.97
CA THR A 144 7.46 -4.42 13.33
C THR A 144 6.51 -3.63 14.23
N LEU A 145 5.43 -4.27 14.67
CA LEU A 145 4.60 -3.79 15.76
C LEU A 145 5.26 -4.13 17.09
N ARG A 146 5.62 -3.12 17.87
CA ARG A 146 6.18 -3.31 19.21
C ARG A 146 5.06 -3.20 20.24
N THR A 147 4.85 -4.26 21.02
CA THR A 147 4.01 -4.26 22.21
C THR A 147 4.89 -4.18 23.46
N PRO A 148 4.34 -3.97 24.67
CA PRO A 148 5.14 -3.94 25.89
C PRO A 148 6.00 -5.20 26.10
N GLU A 149 5.55 -6.36 25.61
CA GLU A 149 6.18 -7.65 25.88
C GLU A 149 6.72 -8.36 24.63
N ARG A 150 6.29 -7.99 23.42
CA ARG A 150 6.59 -8.73 22.19
C ARG A 150 6.81 -7.81 21.00
N GLU A 151 7.53 -8.32 20.01
CA GLU A 151 7.60 -7.72 18.67
C GLU A 151 6.84 -8.62 17.69
N ILE A 152 5.87 -8.06 16.98
CA ILE A 152 5.08 -8.74 15.95
C ILE A 152 5.56 -8.24 14.59
N ILE A 153 6.11 -9.14 13.77
CA ILE A 153 6.65 -8.81 12.46
C ILE A 153 5.59 -9.09 11.39
N LEU A 154 4.99 -8.03 10.86
CA LEU A 154 4.08 -8.07 9.73
C LEU A 154 4.85 -8.10 8.41
N GLY A 155 4.27 -8.71 7.38
CA GLY A 155 4.70 -8.58 5.97
C GLY A 155 5.51 -9.76 5.41
N ASN A 156 6.07 -10.62 6.27
CA ASN A 156 6.74 -11.84 5.80
C ASN A 156 5.76 -12.95 5.40
N HIS A 157 4.61 -13.01 6.07
CA HIS A 157 3.47 -13.88 5.78
C HIS A 157 2.21 -13.24 6.35
N THR A 158 1.05 -13.76 5.95
CA THR A 158 -0.24 -13.36 6.55
C THR A 158 -0.30 -13.86 7.98
N LEU A 159 -0.45 -12.94 8.94
CA LEU A 159 -0.71 -13.29 10.33
C LEU A 159 -2.22 -13.45 10.55
N ILE A 160 -2.59 -14.38 11.42
CA ILE A 160 -3.97 -14.64 11.81
C ILE A 160 -4.24 -13.99 13.17
N MET A 161 -5.24 -13.13 13.22
CA MET A 161 -5.75 -12.52 14.45
C MET A 161 -7.03 -13.24 14.88
N GLY A 162 -6.97 -13.94 16.02
CA GLY A 162 -8.13 -14.54 16.68
C GLY A 162 -8.91 -13.48 17.45
N ILE A 163 -10.22 -13.41 17.24
CA ILE A 163 -11.10 -12.43 17.91
C ILE A 163 -11.80 -13.10 19.08
N ILE A 164 -11.65 -12.54 20.28
CA ILE A 164 -12.28 -12.98 21.52
C ILE A 164 -13.21 -11.86 22.00
N ASN A 165 -14.51 -12.07 21.85
CA ASN A 165 -15.52 -11.15 22.37
C ASN A 165 -16.04 -11.64 23.72
N VAL A 166 -15.78 -10.88 24.79
CA VAL A 166 -16.22 -11.18 26.16
C VAL A 166 -17.51 -10.39 26.45
N THR A 167 -18.61 -10.79 25.80
CA THR A 167 -19.91 -10.13 25.93
C THR A 167 -20.96 -11.10 26.50
N PRO A 168 -21.79 -10.68 27.48
CA PRO A 168 -22.83 -11.54 28.08
C PRO A 168 -23.97 -11.97 27.14
N ASP A 169 -24.15 -11.30 25.99
CA ASP A 169 -25.35 -11.45 25.16
C ASP A 169 -25.19 -12.46 24.01
N SER A 170 -25.92 -13.56 24.15
CA SER A 170 -26.02 -14.68 23.23
C SER A 170 -26.83 -14.37 21.96
N PHE A 171 -26.28 -14.64 20.76
CA PHE A 171 -26.78 -15.58 19.73
C PHE A 171 -26.32 -15.27 18.28
N SER A 172 -26.21 -16.34 17.50
CA SER A 172 -25.56 -16.57 16.19
C SER A 172 -24.04 -16.75 16.26
N ASP A 173 -23.62 -18.03 16.32
CA ASP A 173 -22.28 -18.58 16.05
C ASP A 173 -21.05 -17.96 16.74
N GLY A 174 -21.10 -17.60 18.03
CA GLY A 174 -19.85 -17.38 18.78
C GLY A 174 -19.81 -16.38 19.94
N GLY A 175 -20.95 -16.02 20.55
CA GLY A 175 -20.92 -15.37 21.88
C GLY A 175 -20.55 -16.42 22.93
N LEU A 176 -19.27 -16.76 23.03
CA LEU A 176 -18.82 -18.01 23.68
C LEU A 176 -18.43 -17.85 25.15
N PHE A 177 -18.26 -16.63 25.67
CA PHE A 177 -17.68 -16.42 26.99
C PHE A 177 -18.59 -15.61 27.91
N SER A 178 -19.29 -16.34 28.78
CA SER A 178 -20.06 -15.77 29.88
C SER A 178 -19.17 -15.41 31.08
N ASN A 179 -17.91 -15.86 31.06
CA ASN A 179 -16.90 -15.64 32.08
C ASN A 179 -15.51 -15.51 31.46
N ALA A 180 -14.62 -14.76 32.12
CA ALA A 180 -13.26 -14.52 31.66
C ALA A 180 -12.42 -15.81 31.53
N SER A 181 -12.72 -16.84 32.33
CA SER A 181 -11.98 -18.11 32.29
C SER A 181 -12.18 -18.87 30.97
N GLU A 182 -13.41 -18.95 30.46
CA GLU A 182 -13.68 -19.56 29.17
C GLU A 182 -13.02 -18.77 28.02
N ALA A 183 -12.98 -17.43 28.12
CA ALA A 183 -12.30 -16.57 27.14
C ALA A 183 -10.79 -16.86 27.09
N VAL A 184 -10.17 -17.08 28.26
CA VAL A 184 -8.76 -17.48 28.36
C VAL A 184 -8.53 -18.85 27.75
N GLU A 185 -9.32 -19.86 28.12
CA GLU A 185 -9.18 -21.22 27.56
C GLU A 185 -9.32 -21.23 26.04
N TYR A 186 -10.26 -20.45 25.52
CA TYR A 186 -10.45 -20.32 24.08
C TYR A 186 -9.32 -19.58 23.39
N GLY A 187 -8.78 -18.53 24.02
CA GLY A 187 -7.59 -17.84 23.51
C GLY A 187 -6.39 -18.78 23.42
N VAL A 188 -6.18 -19.64 24.44
CA VAL A 188 -5.15 -20.69 24.38
C VAL A 188 -5.38 -21.64 23.21
N LYS A 189 -6.62 -22.11 23.03
CA LYS A 189 -6.98 -22.98 21.90
C LYS A 189 -6.75 -22.31 20.53
N MET A 190 -7.09 -21.03 20.39
CA MET A 190 -6.83 -20.27 19.16
C MET A 190 -5.34 -20.20 18.84
N VAL A 191 -4.48 -20.01 19.84
CA VAL A 191 -3.03 -20.03 19.66
C VAL A 191 -2.55 -21.42 19.24
N GLU A 192 -3.08 -22.50 19.85
CA GLU A 192 -2.79 -23.88 19.44
C GLU A 192 -3.24 -24.17 18.00
N GLU A 193 -4.32 -23.55 17.55
CA GLU A 193 -4.84 -23.65 16.17
C GLU A 193 -4.09 -22.75 15.17
N GLY A 194 -3.14 -21.93 15.64
CA GLY A 194 -2.25 -21.13 14.80
C GLY A 194 -2.59 -19.63 14.72
N ALA A 195 -3.34 -19.08 15.67
CA ALA A 195 -3.48 -17.63 15.80
C ALA A 195 -2.16 -16.99 16.25
N ASP A 196 -1.69 -15.99 15.49
CA ASP A 196 -0.48 -15.22 15.79
C ASP A 196 -0.75 -14.07 16.77
N ILE A 197 -1.97 -13.56 16.75
CA ILE A 197 -2.44 -12.42 17.54
C ILE A 197 -3.81 -12.77 18.13
N LEU A 198 -4.09 -12.31 19.35
CA LEU A 198 -5.43 -12.33 19.93
C LEU A 198 -5.91 -10.90 20.11
N ASP A 199 -7.14 -10.61 19.70
CA ASP A 199 -7.84 -9.36 19.90
C ASP A 199 -9.00 -9.59 20.87
N VAL A 200 -8.94 -8.97 22.05
CA VAL A 200 -9.87 -9.20 23.16
C VAL A 200 -10.70 -7.96 23.39
N GLY A 201 -12.02 -8.07 23.19
CA GLY A 201 -12.97 -6.96 23.33
C GLY A 201 -14.10 -7.29 24.31
N GLY A 202 -14.35 -6.40 25.27
CA GLY A 202 -15.45 -6.51 26.25
C GLY A 202 -16.74 -5.79 25.83
N GLU A 203 -16.65 -4.85 24.88
CA GLU A 203 -17.79 -4.11 24.35
C GLU A 203 -18.24 -4.63 22.98
N SER A 204 -19.56 -4.78 22.80
CA SER A 204 -20.14 -5.15 21.50
C SER A 204 -20.18 -3.93 20.59
N SER A 205 -19.49 -4.00 19.44
CA SER A 205 -19.56 -2.97 18.39
C SER A 205 -20.69 -3.19 17.37
N ARG A 206 -21.65 -4.09 17.68
CA ARG A 206 -22.73 -4.45 16.75
C ARG A 206 -23.79 -3.34 16.64
N PRO A 207 -24.44 -3.13 15.48
CA PRO A 207 -25.53 -2.15 15.37
C PRO A 207 -26.65 -2.42 16.37
N GLY A 208 -26.92 -1.46 17.26
CA GLY A 208 -27.97 -1.56 18.27
C GLY A 208 -27.52 -2.12 19.63
N SER A 209 -26.22 -2.40 19.84
CA SER A 209 -25.69 -2.62 21.19
C SER A 209 -25.77 -1.34 22.02
N GLY A 210 -26.08 -1.51 23.32
CA GLY A 210 -25.96 -0.43 24.28
C GLY A 210 -24.48 -0.18 24.59
N THR A 211 -24.09 1.08 24.72
CA THR A 211 -22.77 1.44 25.23
C THR A 211 -22.67 1.04 26.70
N ILE A 212 -21.60 0.35 27.08
CA ILE A 212 -21.33 -0.01 28.47
C ILE A 212 -20.45 1.06 29.15
N SER A 213 -20.37 1.05 30.48
CA SER A 213 -19.43 1.94 31.17
C SER A 213 -18.00 1.40 31.06
N PRO A 214 -16.96 2.25 31.12
CA PRO A 214 -15.57 1.79 31.15
C PRO A 214 -15.28 0.81 32.30
N GLU A 215 -15.94 0.98 33.45
CA GLU A 215 -15.82 0.06 34.58
C GLU A 215 -16.37 -1.33 34.24
N GLU A 216 -17.52 -1.37 33.56
CA GLU A 216 -18.12 -2.63 33.11
C GLU A 216 -17.27 -3.31 32.02
N GLU A 217 -16.63 -2.54 31.13
CA GLU A 217 -15.69 -3.11 30.15
C GLU A 217 -14.44 -3.68 30.82
N LEU A 218 -13.86 -2.97 31.81
CA LEU A 218 -12.71 -3.44 32.58
C LEU A 218 -13.00 -4.68 33.43
N GLU A 219 -14.23 -4.90 33.85
CA GLU A 219 -14.61 -6.16 34.52
C GLU A 219 -14.65 -7.34 33.55
N ARG A 220 -14.77 -7.08 32.24
CA ARG A 220 -14.84 -8.10 31.19
C ARG A 220 -13.46 -8.47 30.61
N VAL A 221 -12.47 -7.58 30.61
CA VAL A 221 -11.13 -7.76 29.98
C VAL A 221 -9.98 -7.81 30.98
#